data_AF-A0A975Q923-F1
#
_entry.id   AF-A0A975Q923-F1
#
_cell.length_a   1.000
_cell.length_b   1.000
_cell.length_c   1.000
_cell.angle_alpha   90.00
_cell.angle_beta   90.00
_cell.angle_gamma   90.00
#
_symmetry.space_group_name_H-M   'P 1'
#
loop_
_entity.id
_entity.type
_entity.pdbx_description
1 polymer ?
#
loop_
_entity_poly.entity_id
_entity_poly.type
_entity_poly.pdbx_seq_one_letter_code
_entity_poly.pdbx_strand_id
1 'polypeptide(L)'
;MALTQMQIIQSLGEAMSWLEREISWGANPAELTHLMGRIGELYVAMYTNGNMADNVNEKGYDVVTKDNERISVKTTSLSSRQGHISFNPNTLQYVDRVIILRFNADEMELEILLDKSIEEARALMTANSSGKLSIAMSKIYKPNTKVRNDSEIAVIKHAVYRNYEVRELESGTIEVYDNGEKQPVVQPVLRDIAGEISVPLFNAKGNPFNTRQLGTLIIKSLSQVEAEVSIDHVTSDVKAGSPLKNVSAGITKGDVEMAITMEMSRGAYEIAKKVYSRKLTASEGKFEINKETGMNEGSASAFITIFLSMMNGEEYKRAFNNATNKFLLESIRKDFGEGSYDKALNAVQKHINYYESFGNGKLPGLQKIVDQMRKEYSV
;
A
#
# COMPACT_ATOMS: atom_id res chain seq x y z
N MET A 1 33.72 10.40 -8.04
CA MET A 1 33.04 11.66 -7.66
C MET A 1 32.00 11.29 -6.61
N ALA A 2 32.03 11.96 -5.46
CA ALA A 2 31.01 11.78 -4.43
C ALA A 2 29.63 12.16 -4.98
N LEU A 3 28.59 11.41 -4.59
CA LEU A 3 27.21 11.72 -4.99
C LEU A 3 26.74 12.98 -4.26
N THR A 4 25.93 13.80 -4.93
CA THR A 4 25.24 14.88 -4.23
C THR A 4 24.15 14.30 -3.33
N GLN A 5 23.73 15.05 -2.30
CA GLN A 5 22.61 14.64 -1.44
C GLN A 5 21.32 14.41 -2.24
N MET A 6 21.07 15.24 -3.28
CA MET A 6 19.94 15.03 -4.18
C MET A 6 20.01 13.68 -4.90
N GLN A 7 21.21 13.30 -5.40
CA GLN A 7 21.41 12.01 -6.05
C GLN A 7 21.25 10.84 -5.07
N ILE A 8 21.71 10.97 -3.83
CA ILE A 8 21.52 9.94 -2.79
C ILE A 8 20.02 9.76 -2.49
N ILE A 9 19.27 10.85 -2.34
CA ILE A 9 17.82 10.80 -2.12
C ILE A 9 17.10 10.13 -3.29
N GLN A 10 17.43 10.50 -4.54
CA GLN A 10 16.87 9.90 -5.74
C GLN A 10 17.21 8.41 -5.83
N SER A 11 18.48 8.05 -5.64
CA SER A 11 18.93 6.64 -5.65
C SER A 11 18.25 5.81 -4.56
N LEU A 12 18.03 6.37 -3.37
CA LEU A 12 17.28 5.70 -2.32
C LEU A 12 15.83 5.46 -2.75
N GLY A 13 15.16 6.49 -3.30
CA GLY A 13 13.78 6.37 -3.79
C GLY A 13 13.63 5.31 -4.88
N GLU A 14 14.57 5.26 -5.84
CA GLU A 14 14.63 4.24 -6.88
C GLU A 14 14.83 2.84 -6.32
N ALA A 15 15.78 2.68 -5.38
CA ALA A 15 16.06 1.40 -4.74
C ALA A 15 14.86 0.89 -3.93
N MET A 16 14.20 1.78 -3.17
CA MET A 16 12.97 1.48 -2.45
C MET A 16 11.83 1.06 -3.39
N SER A 17 11.67 1.77 -4.51
CA SER A 17 10.67 1.43 -5.54
C SER A 17 10.97 0.08 -6.22
N TRP A 18 12.25 -0.27 -6.40
CA TRP A 18 12.63 -1.59 -6.90
C TRP A 18 12.33 -2.69 -5.87
N LEU A 19 12.67 -2.46 -4.61
CA LEU A 19 12.37 -3.38 -3.52
C LEU A 19 10.86 -3.64 -3.40
N GLU A 20 10.05 -2.58 -3.48
CA GLU A 20 8.59 -2.69 -3.47
C GLU A 20 8.09 -3.59 -4.61
N ARG A 21 8.67 -3.45 -5.81
CA ARG A 21 8.33 -4.30 -6.96
C ARG A 21 8.68 -5.77 -6.72
N GLU A 22 9.88 -6.06 -6.25
CA GLU A 22 10.32 -7.43 -5.92
C GLU A 22 9.39 -8.09 -4.89
N ILE A 23 9.12 -7.38 -3.79
CA ILE A 23 8.18 -7.85 -2.75
C ILE A 23 6.78 -8.05 -3.35
N SER A 24 6.34 -7.14 -4.23
CA SER A 24 5.03 -7.28 -4.89
C SER A 24 4.95 -8.47 -5.84
N TRP A 25 6.08 -9.02 -6.30
CA TRP A 25 6.16 -10.25 -7.07
C TRP A 25 6.30 -11.51 -6.20
N GLY A 26 6.28 -11.35 -4.87
CA GLY A 26 6.37 -12.43 -3.91
C GLY A 26 7.78 -12.78 -3.46
N ALA A 27 8.78 -11.95 -3.78
CA ALA A 27 10.15 -12.15 -3.30
C ALA A 27 10.20 -12.00 -1.78
N ASN A 28 10.90 -12.92 -1.11
CA ASN A 28 11.12 -12.84 0.34
C ASN A 28 12.14 -11.73 0.64
N PRO A 29 11.83 -10.71 1.46
CA PRO A 29 12.78 -9.65 1.82
C PRO A 29 14.09 -10.17 2.42
N ALA A 30 14.05 -11.32 3.11
CA ALA A 30 15.23 -11.96 3.66
C ALA A 30 16.21 -12.48 2.60
N GLU A 31 15.77 -12.67 1.36
CA GLU A 31 16.59 -13.11 0.23
C GLU A 31 17.16 -11.91 -0.56
N LEU A 32 16.57 -10.72 -0.42
CA LEU A 32 16.98 -9.48 -1.09
C LEU A 32 18.09 -8.74 -0.32
N THR A 33 19.01 -9.49 0.30
CA THR A 33 20.01 -8.96 1.25
C THR A 33 20.92 -7.88 0.65
N HIS A 34 21.32 -8.01 -0.61
CA HIS A 34 22.15 -7.02 -1.30
C HIS A 34 21.42 -5.70 -1.53
N LEU A 35 20.18 -5.76 -2.02
CA LEU A 35 19.35 -4.58 -2.24
C LEU A 35 19.03 -3.88 -0.90
N MET A 36 18.71 -4.68 0.12
CA MET A 36 18.49 -4.19 1.47
C MET A 36 19.73 -3.54 2.09
N GLY A 37 20.90 -4.13 1.88
CA GLY A 37 22.18 -3.54 2.25
C GLY A 37 22.34 -2.17 1.60
N ARG A 38 22.17 -2.11 0.28
CA ARG A 38 22.31 -0.87 -0.49
C ARG A 38 21.35 0.24 -0.05
N ILE A 39 20.10 -0.12 0.21
CA ILE A 39 19.07 0.80 0.73
C ILE A 39 19.50 1.37 2.08
N GLY A 40 20.02 0.52 2.99
CA GLY A 40 20.51 0.97 4.28
C GLY A 40 21.72 1.90 4.16
N GLU A 41 22.66 1.59 3.28
CA GLU A 41 23.83 2.44 3.04
C GLU A 41 23.43 3.83 2.52
N LEU A 42 22.54 3.87 1.52
CA LEU A 42 22.01 5.13 0.96
C LEU A 42 21.25 5.94 2.00
N TYR A 43 20.46 5.27 2.84
CA TYR A 43 19.76 5.91 3.95
C TYR A 43 20.74 6.52 4.95
N VAL A 44 21.77 5.80 5.36
CA VAL A 44 22.77 6.31 6.31
C VAL A 44 23.57 7.47 5.70
N ALA A 45 23.92 7.39 4.42
CA ALA A 45 24.58 8.49 3.72
C ALA A 45 23.72 9.76 3.74
N MET A 46 22.41 9.64 3.51
CA MET A 46 21.47 10.76 3.64
C MET A 46 21.36 11.25 5.08
N TYR A 47 21.11 10.33 6.03
CA TYR A 47 20.88 10.63 7.45
C TYR A 47 22.06 11.37 8.09
N THR A 48 23.28 11.02 7.69
CA THR A 48 24.51 11.63 8.20
C THR A 48 25.05 12.75 7.33
N ASN A 49 24.36 13.12 6.24
CA ASN A 49 24.84 14.07 5.22
C ASN A 49 26.24 13.68 4.69
N GLY A 50 26.51 12.38 4.66
CA GLY A 50 27.74 11.76 4.20
C GLY A 50 27.63 11.23 2.79
N ASN A 51 28.62 10.44 2.39
CA ASN A 51 28.70 9.80 1.08
C ASN A 51 28.95 8.31 1.23
N MET A 52 28.55 7.57 0.20
CA MET A 52 29.02 6.20 0.01
C MET A 52 30.55 6.17 -0.02
N ALA A 53 31.16 5.12 0.56
CA ALA A 53 32.60 4.91 0.50
C ALA A 53 33.13 4.98 -0.95
N ASP A 54 34.26 5.67 -1.15
CA ASP A 54 34.75 6.06 -2.49
C ASP A 54 35.19 4.87 -3.35
N ASN A 55 35.64 3.76 -2.75
CA ASN A 55 36.07 2.57 -3.46
C ASN A 55 35.11 1.39 -3.30
N VAL A 56 34.92 0.63 -4.37
CA VAL A 56 34.22 -0.66 -4.32
C VAL A 56 35.09 -1.64 -3.50
N ASN A 57 34.54 -2.20 -2.42
CA ASN A 57 35.22 -3.07 -1.44
C ASN A 57 36.14 -2.38 -0.41
N GLU A 58 35.81 -1.18 0.06
CA GLU A 58 36.48 -0.64 1.26
C GLU A 58 36.28 -1.54 2.48
N LYS A 59 37.33 -1.63 3.30
CA LYS A 59 37.40 -2.63 4.38
C LYS A 59 36.59 -2.18 5.58
N GLY A 60 35.30 -2.54 5.61
CA GLY A 60 34.52 -2.62 6.85
C GLY A 60 33.55 -1.48 7.13
N TYR A 61 33.60 -0.40 6.37
CA TYR A 61 32.66 0.72 6.46
C TYR A 61 32.07 1.01 5.08
N ASP A 62 30.88 1.59 5.08
CA ASP A 62 30.04 1.75 3.89
C ASP A 62 29.74 3.22 3.59
N VAL A 63 29.76 4.07 4.61
CA VAL A 63 29.49 5.52 4.53
C VAL A 63 30.61 6.30 5.19
N VAL A 64 30.99 7.44 4.60
CA VAL A 64 31.97 8.40 5.14
C VAL A 64 31.31 9.77 5.24
N THR A 65 31.37 10.39 6.42
CA THR A 65 30.82 11.75 6.62
C THR A 65 31.79 12.83 6.12
N LYS A 66 31.34 14.09 6.10
CA LYS A 66 32.20 15.23 5.75
C LYS A 66 33.38 15.40 6.70
N ASP A 67 33.22 14.97 7.95
CA ASP A 67 34.26 15.00 8.98
C ASP A 67 35.17 13.74 8.92
N ASN A 68 35.06 12.96 7.85
CA ASN A 68 35.82 11.74 7.61
C ASN A 68 35.54 10.61 8.64
N GLU A 69 34.39 10.65 9.31
CA GLU A 69 33.90 9.57 10.18
C GLU A 69 33.48 8.38 9.30
N ARG A 70 34.04 7.20 9.58
CA ARG A 70 33.79 5.96 8.83
C ARG A 70 32.71 5.13 9.51
N ILE A 71 31.60 4.91 8.80
CA ILE A 71 30.40 4.30 9.35
C ILE A 71 30.18 2.92 8.73
N SER A 72 30.08 1.89 9.56
CA SER A 72 29.62 0.56 9.14
C SER A 72 28.11 0.45 9.26
N VAL A 73 27.47 0.01 8.19
CA VAL A 73 26.02 -0.13 8.09
C VAL A 73 25.64 -1.60 8.06
N LYS A 74 24.63 -1.95 8.85
CA LYS A 74 23.99 -3.27 8.81
C LYS A 74 22.48 -3.13 8.72
N THR A 75 21.91 -3.66 7.65
CA THR A 75 20.45 -3.72 7.48
C THR A 75 19.95 -5.12 7.77
N THR A 76 18.86 -5.23 8.51
CA THR A 76 18.19 -6.50 8.79
C THR A 76 16.68 -6.39 8.56
N SER A 77 16.06 -7.47 8.09
CA SER A 77 14.60 -7.63 8.05
C SER A 77 14.06 -8.40 9.26
N LEU A 78 14.89 -8.69 10.27
CA LEU A 78 14.47 -9.44 11.45
C LEU A 78 13.49 -8.61 12.31
N SER A 79 12.23 -9.01 12.31
CA SER A 79 11.16 -8.37 13.11
C SER A 79 11.08 -8.88 14.55
N SER A 80 11.85 -9.91 14.91
CA SER A 80 11.79 -10.56 16.22
C SER A 80 12.95 -10.15 17.14
N ARG A 81 12.75 -10.32 18.46
CA ARG A 81 13.83 -10.20 19.47
C ARG A 81 14.89 -11.30 19.38
N GLN A 82 14.63 -12.35 18.61
CA GLN A 82 15.54 -13.47 18.41
C GLN A 82 16.43 -13.21 17.19
N GLY A 83 17.68 -13.64 17.28
CA GLY A 83 18.69 -13.45 16.23
C GLY A 83 19.86 -12.59 16.68
N HIS A 84 20.83 -12.44 15.77
CA HIS A 84 22.06 -11.70 16.02
C HIS A 84 22.56 -11.05 14.72
N ILE A 85 23.14 -9.86 14.85
CA ILE A 85 23.79 -9.15 13.75
C ILE A 85 25.29 -9.43 13.83
N SER A 86 25.84 -10.03 12.78
CA SER A 86 27.24 -10.43 12.73
C SER A 86 28.13 -9.34 12.15
N PHE A 87 29.32 -9.22 12.72
CA PHE A 87 30.38 -8.32 12.28
C PHE A 87 31.66 -9.11 12.02
N ASN A 88 32.42 -8.66 11.01
CA ASN A 88 33.73 -9.23 10.74
C ASN A 88 34.77 -8.56 11.65
N PRO A 89 35.38 -9.29 12.61
CA PRO A 89 36.34 -8.71 13.55
C PRO A 89 37.55 -8.08 12.84
N ASN A 90 37.95 -8.61 11.69
CA ASN A 90 39.13 -8.17 10.93
C ASN A 90 38.95 -6.80 10.27
N THR A 91 37.70 -6.31 10.15
CA THR A 91 37.40 -5.04 9.48
C THR A 91 36.92 -3.97 10.45
N LEU A 92 36.52 -4.33 11.67
CA LEU A 92 36.00 -3.39 12.67
C LEU A 92 37.04 -2.36 13.18
N GLN A 93 38.32 -2.56 12.90
CA GLN A 93 39.37 -1.59 13.28
C GLN A 93 39.40 -0.34 12.36
N TYR A 94 38.71 -0.39 11.22
CA TYR A 94 38.62 0.73 10.28
C TYR A 94 37.32 1.52 10.42
N VAL A 95 36.52 1.21 11.44
CA VAL A 95 35.16 1.74 11.63
C VAL A 95 35.15 2.62 12.87
N ASP A 96 34.62 3.82 12.76
CA ASP A 96 34.50 4.78 13.86
C ASP A 96 33.10 4.71 14.49
N ARG A 97 32.07 4.39 13.70
CA ARG A 97 30.66 4.34 14.13
C ARG A 97 29.92 3.17 13.48
N VAL A 98 28.99 2.56 14.22
CA VAL A 98 28.15 1.45 13.74
C VAL A 98 26.70 1.88 13.76
N ILE A 99 26.04 1.78 12.60
CA ILE A 99 24.61 2.00 12.47
C ILE A 99 23.94 0.69 12.03
N ILE A 100 22.97 0.24 12.82
CA ILE A 100 22.15 -0.94 12.52
C ILE A 100 20.73 -0.48 12.22
N LEU A 101 20.24 -0.85 11.05
CA LEU A 101 18.90 -0.56 10.57
C LEU A 101 18.04 -1.82 10.55
N ARG A 102 16.78 -1.68 10.93
CA ARG A 102 15.73 -2.64 10.63
C ARG A 102 14.90 -2.13 9.47
N PHE A 103 14.57 -3.01 8.53
CA PHE A 103 13.57 -2.74 7.53
C PHE A 103 12.26 -3.43 7.90
N ASN A 104 11.19 -2.65 7.98
CA ASN A 104 9.83 -3.13 8.10
C ASN A 104 9.23 -3.27 6.70
N ALA A 105 9.13 -4.51 6.20
CA ALA A 105 8.61 -4.79 4.87
C ALA A 105 7.11 -4.49 4.73
N ASP A 106 6.35 -4.55 5.84
CA ASP A 106 4.94 -4.21 5.81
C ASP A 106 4.78 -2.71 5.62
N GLU A 107 5.47 -1.90 6.42
CA GLU A 107 5.36 -0.44 6.38
C GLU A 107 6.22 0.21 5.28
N MET A 108 7.11 -0.56 4.64
CA MET A 108 8.15 -0.06 3.73
C MET A 108 9.00 1.04 4.39
N GLU A 109 9.35 0.84 5.67
CA GLU A 109 10.05 1.82 6.51
C GLU A 109 11.39 1.28 7.02
N LEU A 110 12.36 2.19 7.21
CA LEU A 110 13.64 1.91 7.87
C LEU A 110 13.64 2.50 9.28
N GLU A 111 14.08 1.69 10.24
CA GLU A 111 14.21 2.06 11.65
C GLU A 111 15.67 1.89 12.12
N ILE A 112 16.19 2.88 12.84
CA ILE A 112 17.52 2.80 13.46
C ILE A 112 17.39 2.01 14.77
N LEU A 113 17.99 0.81 14.81
CA LEU A 113 18.09 -0.01 16.03
C LEU A 113 19.30 0.36 16.88
N LEU A 114 20.38 0.75 16.23
CA LEU A 114 21.63 1.12 16.87
C LEU A 114 22.27 2.26 16.09
N ASP A 115 22.71 3.28 16.80
CA ASP A 115 23.51 4.37 16.25
C ASP A 115 24.50 4.79 17.35
N LYS A 116 25.71 4.24 17.28
CA LYS A 116 26.71 4.34 18.34
C LYS A 116 28.13 4.35 17.81
N SER A 117 29.04 4.95 18.58
CA SER A 117 30.49 4.81 18.36
C SER A 117 30.92 3.34 18.36
N ILE A 118 32.04 3.03 17.73
CA ILE A 118 32.57 1.66 17.69
C ILE A 118 32.88 1.14 19.10
N GLU A 119 33.34 1.99 20.01
CA GLU A 119 33.64 1.65 21.41
C GLU A 119 32.38 1.18 22.14
N GLU A 120 31.29 1.94 22.04
CA GLU A 120 30.02 1.57 22.67
C GLU A 120 29.38 0.35 21.98
N ALA A 121 29.48 0.26 20.65
CA ALA A 121 28.96 -0.89 19.90
C ALA A 121 29.70 -2.18 20.30
N ARG A 122 31.02 -2.12 20.50
CA ARG A 122 31.84 -3.25 20.98
C ARG A 122 31.43 -3.72 22.37
N ALA A 123 31.00 -2.83 23.26
CA ALA A 123 30.50 -3.21 24.58
C ALA A 123 29.22 -4.07 24.50
N LEU A 124 28.46 -3.98 23.40
CA LEU A 124 27.28 -4.79 23.15
C LEU A 124 27.59 -6.12 22.44
N MET A 125 28.78 -6.23 21.82
CA MET A 125 29.17 -7.40 21.03
C MET A 125 29.54 -8.59 21.92
N THR A 126 29.35 -9.79 21.38
CA THR A 126 29.78 -11.05 21.99
C THR A 126 30.40 -11.91 20.91
N ALA A 127 31.54 -12.53 21.21
CA ALA A 127 32.21 -13.46 20.33
C ALA A 127 31.47 -14.79 20.34
N ASN A 128 31.21 -15.34 19.16
CA ASN A 128 30.72 -16.71 19.04
C ASN A 128 31.90 -17.71 19.02
N SER A 129 31.59 -19.00 19.04
CA SER A 129 32.59 -20.08 19.01
C SER A 129 33.48 -20.08 17.76
N SER A 130 33.09 -19.38 16.69
CA SER A 130 33.87 -19.21 15.45
C SER A 130 34.67 -17.90 15.41
N GLY A 131 34.73 -17.14 16.51
CA GLY A 131 35.46 -15.88 16.62
C GLY A 131 34.80 -14.69 15.93
N LYS A 132 33.62 -14.84 15.32
CA LYS A 132 32.85 -13.71 14.80
C LYS A 132 32.23 -12.93 15.96
N LEU A 133 32.27 -11.61 15.85
CA LEU A 133 31.59 -10.72 16.77
C LEU A 133 30.14 -10.55 16.36
N SER A 134 29.23 -10.53 17.33
CA SER A 134 27.82 -10.34 17.04
C SER A 134 27.11 -9.53 18.12
N ILE A 135 26.10 -8.78 17.73
CA ILE A 135 25.19 -8.09 18.66
C ILE A 135 23.87 -8.85 18.65
N ALA A 136 23.43 -9.31 19.83
CA ALA A 136 22.15 -9.98 19.96
C ALA A 136 20.99 -8.99 19.78
N MET A 137 19.95 -9.38 19.03
CA MET A 137 18.78 -8.54 18.78
C MET A 137 18.13 -8.08 20.09
N SER A 138 18.10 -8.92 21.13
CA SER A 138 17.55 -8.55 22.45
C SER A 138 18.20 -7.32 23.11
N LYS A 139 19.44 -6.96 22.76
CA LYS A 139 20.15 -5.78 23.31
C LYS A 139 19.79 -4.48 22.60
N ILE A 140 19.34 -4.55 21.35
CA ILE A 140 19.12 -3.40 20.47
C ILE A 140 17.67 -3.28 19.98
N TYR A 141 16.87 -4.34 20.13
CA TYR A 141 15.46 -4.35 19.78
C TYR A 141 14.67 -3.54 20.81
N LYS A 142 14.29 -2.33 20.41
CA LYS A 142 13.30 -1.52 21.11
C LYS A 142 12.01 -1.56 20.28
N PRO A 143 10.89 -2.09 20.80
CA PRO A 143 9.61 -1.90 20.12
C PRO A 143 9.31 -0.40 20.08
N ASN A 144 8.98 0.14 18.90
CA ASN A 144 8.54 1.53 18.68
C ASN A 144 9.56 2.68 18.82
N THR A 145 10.87 2.47 18.64
CA THR A 145 11.78 3.64 18.48
C THR A 145 11.82 4.05 17.00
N LYS A 146 10.79 4.77 16.55
CA LYS A 146 10.81 5.41 15.22
C LYS A 146 11.94 6.45 15.18
N VAL A 147 12.58 6.59 14.01
CA VAL A 147 13.71 7.53 13.80
C VAL A 147 13.29 8.99 13.94
N ARG A 148 11.99 9.27 13.80
CA ARG A 148 11.38 10.57 14.06
C ARG A 148 10.31 10.43 15.11
N ASN A 149 10.24 11.39 16.02
CA ASN A 149 9.16 11.48 16.96
C ASN A 149 7.94 12.01 16.18
N ASP A 150 7.02 11.11 15.81
CA ASP A 150 5.82 11.45 15.02
C ASP A 150 4.93 12.51 15.69
N SER A 151 5.17 12.83 16.96
CA SER A 151 4.43 13.84 17.72
C SER A 151 4.58 15.28 17.20
N GLU A 152 5.54 15.55 16.31
CA GLU A 152 5.74 16.87 15.67
C GLU A 152 5.46 16.87 14.16
N ILE A 153 5.08 15.73 13.57
CA ILE A 153 4.85 15.63 12.12
C ILE A 153 3.42 16.10 11.81
N ALA A 154 3.29 17.05 10.89
CA ALA A 154 1.99 17.60 10.51
C ALA A 154 1.08 16.51 9.93
N VAL A 155 -0.18 16.51 10.37
CA VAL A 155 -1.25 15.72 9.75
C VAL A 155 -1.60 16.38 8.42
N ILE A 156 -1.40 15.66 7.31
CA ILE A 156 -1.69 16.19 5.97
C ILE A 156 -3.09 15.82 5.50
N LYS A 157 -3.63 14.68 5.93
CA LYS A 157 -4.99 14.23 5.64
C LYS A 157 -5.55 13.47 6.82
N HIS A 158 -6.86 13.54 7.02
CA HIS A 158 -7.54 12.73 8.00
C HIS A 158 -8.97 12.43 7.55
N ALA A 159 -9.55 11.38 8.10
CA ALA A 159 -10.94 11.05 7.92
C ALA A 159 -11.49 10.44 9.21
N VAL A 160 -12.75 10.75 9.52
CA VAL A 160 -13.46 10.20 10.67
C VAL A 160 -14.45 9.16 10.18
N TYR A 161 -14.47 8.01 10.83
CA TYR A 161 -15.45 6.96 10.59
C TYR A 161 -15.92 6.38 11.92
N ARG A 162 -17.18 6.69 12.27
CA ARG A 162 -17.76 6.37 13.59
C ARG A 162 -16.91 6.97 14.72
N ASN A 163 -16.42 6.11 15.61
CA ASN A 163 -15.51 6.42 16.72
C ASN A 163 -14.03 6.45 16.29
N TYR A 164 -13.71 6.07 15.06
CA TYR A 164 -12.35 6.04 14.57
C TYR A 164 -11.97 7.32 13.85
N GLU A 165 -10.75 7.79 14.08
CA GLU A 165 -10.10 8.83 13.30
C GLU A 165 -8.83 8.25 12.67
N VAL A 166 -8.76 8.26 11.34
CA VAL A 166 -7.61 7.81 10.57
C VAL A 166 -6.85 9.04 10.08
N ARG A 167 -5.57 9.14 10.40
CA ARG A 167 -4.70 10.28 10.04
C ARG A 167 -3.53 9.81 9.19
N GLU A 168 -3.25 10.55 8.12
CA GLU A 168 -2.04 10.44 7.30
C GLU A 168 -1.12 11.60 7.68
N LEU A 169 0.05 11.27 8.21
CA LEU A 169 1.10 12.25 8.52
C LEU A 169 1.89 12.60 7.25
N GLU A 170 2.62 13.72 7.26
CA GLU A 170 3.50 14.13 6.17
C GLU A 170 4.54 13.04 5.80
N SER A 171 4.91 12.19 6.76
CA SER A 171 5.79 11.03 6.53
C SER A 171 5.16 9.88 5.72
N GLY A 172 3.85 9.95 5.45
CA GLY A 172 3.04 8.85 4.90
C GLY A 172 2.64 7.81 5.95
N THR A 173 3.03 7.98 7.22
CA THR A 173 2.60 7.11 8.33
C THR A 173 1.10 7.27 8.56
N ILE A 174 0.43 6.13 8.76
CA ILE A 174 -0.99 6.10 9.13
C ILE A 174 -1.12 5.88 10.63
N GLU A 175 -1.85 6.79 11.27
CA GLU A 175 -2.27 6.65 12.66
C GLU A 175 -3.78 6.42 12.73
N VAL A 176 -4.21 5.62 13.70
CA VAL A 176 -5.63 5.40 13.98
C VAL A 176 -5.89 5.71 15.44
N TYR A 177 -6.93 6.49 15.70
CA TYR A 177 -7.42 6.82 17.03
C TYR A 177 -8.82 6.22 17.17
N ASP A 178 -9.12 5.60 18.30
CA ASP A 178 -10.45 5.14 18.69
C ASP A 178 -10.90 5.98 19.88
N ASN A 179 -11.99 6.74 19.75
CA ASN A 179 -12.49 7.65 20.78
C ASN A 179 -11.40 8.61 21.32
N GLY A 180 -10.47 9.03 20.44
CA GLY A 180 -9.34 9.90 20.79
C GLY A 180 -8.12 9.19 21.36
N GLU A 181 -8.15 7.87 21.56
CA GLU A 181 -6.99 7.08 22.00
C GLU A 181 -6.24 6.45 20.83
N LYS A 182 -4.94 6.73 20.74
CA LYS A 182 -4.07 6.22 19.67
C LYS A 182 -3.92 4.71 19.75
N GLN A 183 -4.25 4.03 18.67
CA GLN A 183 -4.16 2.57 18.58
C GLN A 183 -2.71 2.12 18.31
N PRO A 184 -2.14 1.22 19.14
CA PRO A 184 -0.77 0.75 18.97
C PRO A 184 -0.62 -0.22 17.79
N VAL A 185 -1.71 -0.89 17.38
CA VAL A 185 -1.72 -1.84 16.26
C VAL A 185 -2.75 -1.37 15.24
N VAL A 186 -2.26 -0.78 14.15
CA VAL A 186 -3.09 -0.05 13.19
C VAL A 186 -3.75 -0.97 12.16
N GLN A 187 -3.05 -2.00 11.67
CA GLN A 187 -3.50 -2.78 10.51
C GLN A 187 -4.85 -3.52 10.70
N PRO A 188 -5.13 -4.18 11.84
CA PRO A 188 -6.43 -4.83 12.06
C PRO A 188 -7.58 -3.82 12.03
N VAL A 189 -7.40 -2.67 12.69
CA VAL A 189 -8.42 -1.61 12.75
C VAL A 189 -8.70 -1.05 11.36
N LEU A 190 -7.65 -0.81 10.56
CA LEU A 190 -7.84 -0.38 9.17
C LEU A 190 -8.56 -1.44 8.32
N ARG A 191 -8.31 -2.74 8.54
CA ARG A 191 -9.02 -3.81 7.83
C ARG A 191 -10.49 -3.86 8.20
N ASP A 192 -10.82 -3.65 9.48
CA ASP A 192 -12.21 -3.59 9.94
C ASP A 192 -12.93 -2.40 9.29
N ILE A 193 -12.33 -1.19 9.37
CA ILE A 193 -12.87 0.01 8.72
C ILE A 193 -13.04 -0.24 7.22
N ALA A 194 -12.01 -0.72 6.52
CA ALA A 194 -12.05 -1.01 5.09
C ALA A 194 -13.10 -2.07 4.73
N GLY A 195 -13.30 -3.09 5.56
CA GLY A 195 -14.37 -4.08 5.37
C GLY A 195 -15.75 -3.47 5.49
N GLU A 196 -15.95 -2.56 6.45
CA GLU A 196 -17.23 -1.86 6.65
C GLU A 196 -17.53 -0.84 5.55
N ILE A 197 -16.53 -0.08 5.09
CA ILE A 197 -16.69 0.89 3.99
C ILE A 197 -16.43 0.26 2.61
N SER A 198 -16.14 -1.03 2.57
CA SER A 198 -15.94 -1.84 1.36
C SER A 198 -14.83 -1.33 0.43
N VAL A 199 -13.75 -0.86 1.06
CA VAL A 199 -12.47 -0.56 0.42
C VAL A 199 -11.74 -1.89 0.15
N PRO A 200 -11.19 -2.11 -1.08
CA PRO A 200 -10.43 -3.31 -1.37
C PRO A 200 -9.28 -3.52 -0.40
N LEU A 201 -9.08 -4.77 0.05
CA LEU A 201 -7.99 -5.15 0.97
C LEU A 201 -6.73 -5.66 0.24
N PHE A 202 -6.82 -5.83 -1.08
CA PHE A 202 -5.75 -6.36 -1.92
C PHE A 202 -5.48 -5.43 -3.09
N ASN A 203 -4.21 -5.31 -3.46
CA ASN A 203 -3.79 -4.54 -4.62
C ASN A 203 -4.09 -5.27 -5.95
N ALA A 204 -3.82 -4.60 -7.07
CA ALA A 204 -4.01 -5.14 -8.42
C ALA A 204 -3.14 -6.37 -8.76
N LYS A 205 -2.26 -6.82 -7.86
CA LYS A 205 -1.47 -8.06 -7.99
C LYS A 205 -1.98 -9.17 -7.08
N GLY A 206 -2.93 -8.89 -6.18
CA GLY A 206 -3.49 -9.87 -5.25
C GLY A 206 -2.73 -9.96 -3.92
N ASN A 207 -1.82 -9.03 -3.64
CA ASN A 207 -1.18 -8.94 -2.32
C ASN A 207 -2.00 -8.03 -1.40
N PRO A 208 -2.07 -8.31 -0.09
CA PRO A 208 -2.75 -7.44 0.87
C PRO A 208 -2.16 -6.03 0.85
N PHE A 209 -3.00 -5.01 1.00
CA PHE A 209 -2.51 -3.66 1.25
C PHE A 209 -1.82 -3.58 2.61
N ASN A 210 -0.71 -2.84 2.65
CA ASN A 210 -0.11 -2.46 3.91
C ASN A 210 -0.88 -1.33 4.60
N THR A 211 -0.49 -0.98 5.83
CA THR A 211 -1.15 0.07 6.63
C THR A 211 -1.21 1.41 5.91
N ARG A 212 -0.13 1.79 5.20
CA ARG A 212 -0.05 3.03 4.43
C ARG A 212 -1.03 3.06 3.27
N GLN A 213 -0.95 2.07 2.39
CA GLN A 213 -1.82 1.95 1.22
C GLN A 213 -3.30 1.87 1.63
N LEU A 214 -3.59 1.06 2.65
CA LEU A 214 -4.95 0.87 3.14
C LEU A 214 -5.49 2.14 3.80
N GLY A 215 -4.69 2.81 4.64
CA GLY A 215 -5.08 4.06 5.29
C GLY A 215 -5.32 5.19 4.31
N THR A 216 -4.44 5.41 3.34
CA THR A 216 -4.65 6.41 2.27
C THR A 216 -5.92 6.11 1.45
N LEU A 217 -6.19 4.84 1.17
CA LEU A 217 -7.38 4.44 0.41
C LEU A 217 -8.67 4.64 1.23
N ILE A 218 -8.64 4.37 2.53
CA ILE A 218 -9.74 4.64 3.48
C ILE A 218 -10.01 6.15 3.55
N ILE A 219 -8.97 6.97 3.80
CA ILE A 219 -9.11 8.43 3.89
C ILE A 219 -9.71 8.97 2.60
N LYS A 220 -9.18 8.56 1.44
CA LYS A 220 -9.70 8.99 0.13
C LYS A 220 -11.17 8.62 -0.06
N SER A 221 -11.56 7.40 0.32
CA SER A 221 -12.94 6.93 0.16
C SER A 221 -13.91 7.67 1.07
N LEU A 222 -13.53 7.92 2.32
CA LEU A 222 -14.35 8.66 3.28
C LEU A 222 -14.50 10.15 2.89
N SER A 223 -13.43 10.81 2.46
CA SER A 223 -13.48 12.21 2.01
C SER A 223 -14.31 12.39 0.73
N GLN A 224 -14.39 11.37 -0.14
CA GLN A 224 -15.25 11.40 -1.33
C GLN A 224 -16.74 11.29 -0.97
N VAL A 225 -17.08 10.50 0.05
CA VAL A 225 -18.46 10.38 0.54
C VAL A 225 -18.95 11.69 1.17
N GLU A 226 -18.11 12.41 1.90
CA GLU A 226 -18.46 13.73 2.46
C GLU A 226 -18.72 14.79 1.38
N ALA A 227 -17.97 14.72 0.26
CA ALA A 227 -18.16 15.61 -0.88
C ALA A 227 -19.46 15.31 -1.65
N GLU A 228 -19.85 14.03 -1.81
CA GLU A 228 -21.11 13.64 -2.48
C GLU A 228 -22.35 13.99 -1.64
N VAL A 229 -22.31 13.79 -0.31
CA VAL A 229 -23.41 14.16 0.60
C VAL A 229 -23.66 15.67 0.65
N SER A 230 -22.62 16.48 0.44
CA SER A 230 -22.72 17.94 0.41
C SER A 230 -23.39 18.48 -0.87
N ILE A 231 -23.41 17.71 -1.97
CA ILE A 231 -24.00 18.12 -3.25
C ILE A 231 -25.52 17.90 -3.26
N ASP A 232 -26.01 16.85 -2.59
CA ASP A 232 -27.44 16.50 -2.55
C ASP A 232 -28.29 17.46 -1.70
N HIS A 233 -27.68 18.29 -0.85
CA HIS A 233 -28.39 19.32 -0.06
C HIS A 233 -28.49 20.69 -0.75
N VAL A 234 -27.96 20.87 -1.96
CA VAL A 234 -27.97 22.17 -2.68
C VAL A 234 -28.96 22.21 -3.85
N THR A 235 -29.58 21.09 -4.24
CA THR A 235 -30.43 21.01 -5.45
C THR A 235 -31.92 21.27 -5.24
N SER A 236 -32.34 21.95 -4.16
CA SER A 236 -33.74 22.39 -4.01
C SER A 236 -34.03 23.84 -4.40
N ASP A 237 -33.04 24.72 -4.58
CA ASP A 237 -33.34 26.15 -4.82
C ASP A 237 -32.25 26.89 -5.61
N VAL A 238 -32.22 26.79 -6.95
CA VAL A 238 -31.68 27.88 -7.78
C VAL A 238 -32.39 27.96 -9.15
N LYS A 239 -33.20 29.02 -9.32
CA LYS A 239 -33.66 29.53 -10.62
C LYS A 239 -32.50 30.07 -11.45
N ALA A 240 -32.62 29.91 -12.77
CA ALA A 240 -31.72 30.40 -13.81
C ALA A 240 -31.21 31.84 -13.60
N GLY A 241 -29.89 32.03 -13.77
CA GLY A 241 -29.31 33.36 -14.00
C GLY A 241 -27.86 33.53 -13.55
N SER A 242 -26.96 33.67 -14.52
CA SER A 242 -25.65 34.35 -14.48
C SER A 242 -24.37 33.48 -14.44
N PRO A 243 -23.37 33.77 -15.29
CA PRO A 243 -22.15 32.97 -15.44
C PRO A 243 -21.02 33.46 -14.53
N LEU A 244 -20.31 32.53 -13.86
CA LEU A 244 -19.08 32.85 -13.15
C LEU A 244 -17.90 32.02 -13.66
N LYS A 245 -17.10 32.74 -14.46
CA LYS A 245 -15.65 32.72 -14.68
C LYS A 245 -14.84 31.52 -14.19
N ASN A 246 -14.20 30.89 -15.19
CA ASN A 246 -12.97 30.11 -15.11
C ASN A 246 -11.96 30.64 -14.10
N VAL A 247 -11.50 29.77 -13.21
CA VAL A 247 -10.16 29.83 -12.63
C VAL A 247 -9.46 28.52 -13.01
N SER A 248 -8.65 28.59 -14.06
CA SER A 248 -7.74 27.53 -14.47
C SER A 248 -6.51 27.55 -13.56
N ALA A 249 -6.38 26.56 -12.68
CA ALA A 249 -5.11 26.21 -12.05
C ALA A 249 -4.72 24.82 -12.56
N GLY A 250 -3.59 24.76 -13.27
CA GLY A 250 -3.12 23.59 -13.98
C GLY A 250 -2.79 22.43 -13.05
N ILE A 251 -3.44 21.29 -13.30
CA ILE A 251 -2.96 19.98 -12.89
C ILE A 251 -2.55 19.28 -14.18
N THR A 252 -1.26 19.01 -14.33
CA THR A 252 -0.72 18.23 -15.45
C THR A 252 -1.23 16.79 -15.34
N LYS A 253 -1.59 16.24 -16.50
CA LYS A 253 -2.33 14.98 -16.73
C LYS A 253 -1.60 13.69 -16.31
N GLY A 254 -0.60 13.77 -15.43
CA GLY A 254 0.36 12.70 -15.13
C GLY A 254 0.24 12.03 -13.76
N ASP A 255 -0.35 12.66 -12.74
CA ASP A 255 -0.18 12.24 -11.33
C ASP A 255 -1.47 11.83 -10.61
N VAL A 256 -2.50 11.38 -11.34
CA VAL A 256 -3.69 10.79 -10.70
C VAL A 256 -3.80 9.33 -11.12
N GLU A 257 -3.31 8.43 -10.28
CA GLU A 257 -3.80 7.05 -10.29
C GLU A 257 -5.26 7.10 -9.82
N MET A 258 -6.17 7.31 -10.78
CA MET A 258 -7.60 7.50 -10.52
C MET A 258 -8.19 6.19 -10.01
N ALA A 259 -8.80 6.24 -8.83
CA ALA A 259 -9.70 5.19 -8.39
C ALA A 259 -10.77 5.01 -9.48
N ILE A 260 -11.14 3.76 -9.79
CA ILE A 260 -12.11 3.47 -10.86
C ILE A 260 -13.43 4.17 -10.54
N THR A 261 -13.80 5.14 -11.37
CA THR A 261 -15.04 5.91 -11.18
C THR A 261 -16.26 5.11 -11.65
N MET A 262 -17.45 5.52 -11.21
CA MET A 262 -18.70 4.93 -11.68
C MET A 262 -18.90 5.13 -13.19
N GLU A 263 -18.45 6.27 -13.73
CA GLU A 263 -18.49 6.54 -15.18
C GLU A 263 -17.64 5.55 -15.96
N MET A 264 -16.42 5.26 -15.48
CA MET A 264 -15.55 4.24 -16.07
C MET A 264 -16.18 2.85 -15.99
N SER A 265 -16.86 2.53 -14.89
CA SER A 265 -17.59 1.26 -14.73
C SER A 265 -18.74 1.11 -15.74
N ARG A 266 -19.48 2.19 -16.00
CA ARG A 266 -20.56 2.21 -17.01
C ARG A 266 -20.01 2.03 -18.43
N GLY A 267 -18.94 2.75 -18.79
CA GLY A 267 -18.30 2.58 -20.10
C GLY A 267 -17.70 1.18 -20.27
N ALA A 268 -17.05 0.65 -19.23
CA ALA A 268 -16.48 -0.69 -19.25
C ALA A 268 -17.54 -1.78 -19.43
N TYR A 269 -18.71 -1.61 -18.83
CA TYR A 269 -19.84 -2.53 -18.95
C TYR A 269 -20.35 -2.67 -20.39
N GLU A 270 -20.51 -1.56 -21.12
CA GLU A 270 -20.95 -1.60 -22.52
C GLU A 270 -19.99 -2.39 -23.41
N ILE A 271 -18.68 -2.24 -23.17
CA ILE A 271 -17.66 -2.97 -23.92
C ILE A 271 -17.59 -4.44 -23.46
N ALA A 272 -17.73 -4.72 -22.17
CA ALA A 272 -17.76 -6.08 -21.63
C ALA A 272 -18.95 -6.88 -22.21
N LYS A 273 -20.10 -6.25 -22.48
CA LYS A 273 -21.21 -6.87 -23.22
C LYS A 273 -20.83 -7.26 -24.65
N LYS A 274 -20.02 -6.45 -25.35
CA LYS A 274 -19.49 -6.79 -26.69
C LYS A 274 -18.55 -8.01 -26.61
N VAL A 275 -17.74 -8.13 -25.56
CA VAL A 275 -16.89 -9.30 -25.32
C VAL A 275 -17.72 -10.55 -25.04
N TYR A 276 -18.73 -10.45 -24.16
CA TYR A 276 -19.62 -11.58 -23.85
C TYR A 276 -20.40 -12.08 -25.06
N SER A 277 -20.86 -11.17 -25.91
CA SER A 277 -21.53 -11.50 -27.18
C SER A 277 -20.56 -11.92 -28.30
N ARG A 278 -19.26 -12.11 -28.00
CA ARG A 278 -18.19 -12.50 -28.93
C ARG A 278 -18.00 -11.55 -30.11
N LYS A 279 -18.43 -10.29 -29.98
CA LYS A 279 -18.17 -9.23 -30.96
C LYS A 279 -16.77 -8.63 -30.83
N LEU A 280 -16.17 -8.78 -29.65
CA LEU A 280 -14.78 -8.46 -29.35
C LEU A 280 -14.13 -9.64 -28.63
N THR A 281 -12.84 -9.82 -28.83
CA THR A 281 -12.03 -10.66 -27.94
C THR A 281 -11.79 -9.96 -26.60
N ALA A 282 -11.41 -10.71 -25.57
CA ALA A 282 -11.07 -10.12 -24.27
C ALA A 282 -9.87 -9.13 -24.36
N SER A 283 -8.94 -9.39 -25.28
CA SER A 283 -7.79 -8.51 -25.52
C SER A 283 -8.20 -7.19 -26.17
N GLU A 284 -9.06 -7.23 -27.20
CA GLU A 284 -9.60 -6.04 -27.86
C GLU A 284 -10.48 -5.24 -26.90
N GLY A 285 -11.37 -5.91 -26.16
CA GLY A 285 -12.23 -5.27 -25.17
C GLY A 285 -11.41 -4.54 -24.10
N LYS A 286 -10.32 -5.15 -23.61
CA LYS A 286 -9.42 -4.50 -22.65
C LYS A 286 -8.85 -3.18 -23.18
N PHE A 287 -8.36 -3.19 -24.43
CA PHE A 287 -7.81 -2.00 -25.08
C PHE A 287 -8.89 -0.93 -25.32
N GLU A 288 -10.08 -1.34 -25.76
CA GLU A 288 -11.21 -0.44 -25.99
C GLU A 288 -11.69 0.21 -24.69
N ILE A 289 -11.75 -0.54 -23.58
CA ILE A 289 -12.09 0.00 -22.25
C ILE A 289 -11.06 1.05 -21.83
N ASN A 290 -9.76 0.75 -21.98
CA ASN A 290 -8.71 1.70 -21.63
C ASN A 290 -8.83 2.99 -22.45
N LYS A 291 -9.04 2.85 -23.76
CA LYS A 291 -9.16 3.97 -24.68
C LYS A 291 -10.39 4.83 -24.41
N GLU A 292 -11.55 4.23 -24.15
CA GLU A 292 -12.82 4.97 -24.01
C GLU A 292 -13.05 5.53 -22.61
N THR A 293 -12.54 4.85 -21.57
CA THR A 293 -12.82 5.22 -20.17
C THR A 293 -11.61 5.78 -19.43
N GLY A 294 -10.40 5.60 -19.96
CA GLY A 294 -9.16 5.89 -19.23
C GLY A 294 -8.83 4.87 -18.13
N MET A 295 -9.58 3.76 -18.03
CA MET A 295 -9.32 2.69 -17.07
C MET A 295 -8.02 1.98 -17.42
N ASN A 296 -7.10 1.83 -16.47
CA ASN A 296 -5.86 1.10 -16.74
C ASN A 296 -6.16 -0.33 -17.25
N GLU A 297 -5.28 -0.86 -18.10
CA GLU A 297 -5.52 -2.15 -18.75
C GLU A 297 -5.71 -3.33 -17.78
N GLY A 298 -5.06 -3.30 -16.62
CA GLY A 298 -5.21 -4.33 -15.60
C GLY A 298 -6.62 -4.34 -14.99
N SER A 299 -7.13 -3.16 -14.65
CA SER A 299 -8.49 -2.94 -14.17
C SER A 299 -9.52 -3.29 -15.25
N ALA A 300 -9.27 -2.92 -16.51
CA ALA A 300 -10.13 -3.28 -17.64
C ALA A 300 -10.21 -4.80 -17.85
N SER A 301 -9.07 -5.49 -17.77
CA SER A 301 -8.99 -6.95 -17.87
C SER A 301 -9.74 -7.63 -16.71
N ALA A 302 -9.56 -7.13 -15.48
CA ALA A 302 -10.31 -7.61 -14.33
C ALA A 302 -11.81 -7.38 -14.50
N PHE A 303 -12.21 -6.24 -15.07
CA PHE A 303 -13.62 -5.90 -15.31
C PHE A 303 -14.30 -6.89 -16.23
N ILE A 304 -13.67 -7.15 -17.37
CA ILE A 304 -14.16 -8.15 -18.33
C ILE A 304 -14.25 -9.52 -17.66
N THR A 305 -13.20 -9.93 -16.94
CA THR A 305 -13.16 -11.25 -16.28
C THR A 305 -14.30 -11.42 -15.27
N ILE A 306 -14.49 -10.45 -14.37
CA ILE A 306 -15.53 -10.49 -13.34
C ILE A 306 -16.92 -10.50 -13.97
N PHE A 307 -17.16 -9.65 -14.97
CA PHE A 307 -18.43 -9.64 -15.70
C PHE A 307 -18.73 -11.00 -16.35
N LEU A 308 -17.75 -11.60 -17.04
CA LEU A 308 -17.93 -12.93 -17.66
C LEU A 308 -18.20 -14.02 -16.61
N SER A 309 -17.47 -14.01 -15.50
CA SER A 309 -17.71 -14.95 -14.39
C SER A 309 -19.10 -14.77 -13.79
N MET A 310 -19.59 -13.53 -13.62
CA MET A 310 -20.96 -13.25 -13.19
C MET A 310 -21.99 -13.82 -14.17
N MET A 311 -21.81 -13.59 -15.48
CA MET A 311 -22.70 -14.13 -16.51
C MET A 311 -22.74 -15.66 -16.54
N ASN A 312 -21.65 -16.33 -16.14
CA ASN A 312 -21.54 -17.78 -16.11
C ASN A 312 -21.88 -18.41 -14.74
N GLY A 313 -21.97 -17.60 -13.68
CA GLY A 313 -22.15 -18.10 -12.31
C GLY A 313 -20.89 -18.72 -11.70
N GLU A 314 -19.71 -18.29 -12.16
CA GLU A 314 -18.40 -18.83 -11.79
C GLU A 314 -17.74 -17.99 -10.67
N GLU A 315 -16.87 -18.64 -9.88
CA GLU A 315 -16.08 -17.95 -8.87
C GLU A 315 -15.06 -17.02 -9.54
N TYR A 316 -14.87 -15.83 -8.96
CA TYR A 316 -13.81 -14.91 -9.32
C TYR A 316 -13.04 -14.47 -8.07
N LYS A 317 -11.76 -14.13 -8.22
CA LYS A 317 -10.83 -13.90 -7.09
C LYS A 317 -10.59 -12.43 -6.75
N ARG A 318 -11.17 -11.51 -7.51
CA ARG A 318 -11.05 -10.06 -7.32
C ARG A 318 -12.43 -9.42 -7.43
N ALA A 319 -12.75 -8.45 -6.59
CA ALA A 319 -13.96 -7.66 -6.71
C ALA A 319 -13.63 -6.18 -6.84
N PHE A 320 -14.49 -5.44 -7.53
CA PHE A 320 -14.50 -3.98 -7.46
C PHE A 320 -15.14 -3.51 -6.15
N ASN A 321 -15.24 -2.19 -5.98
CA ASN A 321 -16.03 -1.62 -4.90
C ASN A 321 -17.50 -2.07 -4.98
N ASN A 322 -18.22 -1.94 -3.88
CA ASN A 322 -19.62 -2.35 -3.78
C ASN A 322 -20.54 -1.61 -4.75
N ALA A 323 -20.26 -0.33 -5.03
CA ALA A 323 -21.07 0.45 -5.96
C ALA A 323 -21.01 -0.16 -7.37
N THR A 324 -19.82 -0.54 -7.85
CA THR A 324 -19.64 -1.22 -9.13
C THR A 324 -20.25 -2.62 -9.13
N ASN A 325 -20.11 -3.40 -8.04
CA ASN A 325 -20.76 -4.72 -7.95
C ASN A 325 -22.29 -4.61 -7.98
N LYS A 326 -22.86 -3.67 -7.22
CA LYS A 326 -24.29 -3.37 -7.22
C LYS A 326 -24.76 -2.94 -8.61
N PHE A 327 -24.03 -2.02 -9.26
CA PHE A 327 -24.30 -1.59 -10.62
C PHE A 327 -24.27 -2.76 -11.62
N LEU A 328 -23.29 -3.65 -11.53
CA LEU A 328 -23.20 -4.83 -12.41
C LEU A 328 -24.39 -5.76 -12.20
N LEU A 329 -24.76 -6.06 -10.95
CA LEU A 329 -25.91 -6.92 -10.64
C LEU A 329 -27.23 -6.32 -11.16
N GLU A 330 -27.47 -5.03 -10.91
CA GLU A 330 -28.65 -4.32 -11.41
C GLU A 330 -28.68 -4.27 -12.95
N SER A 331 -27.54 -4.00 -13.58
CA SER A 331 -27.44 -3.90 -15.04
C SER A 331 -27.57 -5.26 -15.71
N ILE A 332 -26.97 -6.31 -15.16
CA ILE A 332 -27.11 -7.69 -15.66
C ILE A 332 -28.57 -8.13 -15.61
N ARG A 333 -29.26 -7.86 -14.51
CA ARG A 333 -30.69 -8.17 -14.39
C ARG A 333 -31.50 -7.43 -15.43
N LYS A 334 -31.28 -6.12 -15.56
CA LYS A 334 -31.99 -5.27 -16.51
C LYS A 334 -31.78 -5.70 -17.96
N ASP A 335 -30.55 -6.04 -18.34
CA ASP A 335 -30.18 -6.29 -19.73
C ASP A 335 -30.32 -7.76 -20.14
N PHE A 336 -30.14 -8.70 -19.20
CA PHE A 336 -30.07 -10.15 -19.47
C PHE A 336 -31.08 -11.01 -18.69
N GLY A 337 -31.94 -10.38 -17.87
CA GLY A 337 -33.05 -11.03 -17.16
C GLY A 337 -32.67 -11.86 -15.93
N GLU A 338 -33.68 -12.40 -15.26
CA GLU A 338 -33.57 -13.07 -13.95
C GLU A 338 -32.63 -14.28 -13.96
N GLY A 339 -32.63 -15.10 -15.01
CA GLY A 339 -31.75 -16.26 -15.08
C GLY A 339 -30.26 -15.91 -15.10
N SER A 340 -29.90 -14.75 -15.68
CA SER A 340 -28.52 -14.26 -15.69
C SER A 340 -28.17 -13.55 -14.37
N TYR A 341 -29.16 -12.89 -13.78
CA TYR A 341 -29.06 -12.27 -12.46
C TYR A 341 -28.80 -13.30 -11.35
N ASP A 342 -29.51 -14.43 -11.34
CA ASP A 342 -29.29 -15.53 -10.39
C ASP A 342 -27.88 -16.10 -10.50
N LYS A 343 -27.38 -16.28 -11.73
CA LYS A 343 -25.99 -16.67 -11.98
C LYS A 343 -25.03 -15.64 -11.40
N ALA A 344 -25.25 -14.36 -11.66
CA ALA A 344 -24.41 -13.30 -11.14
C ALA A 344 -24.40 -13.27 -9.61
N LEU A 345 -25.56 -13.36 -8.95
CA LEU A 345 -25.65 -13.45 -7.48
C LEU A 345 -24.94 -14.69 -6.92
N ASN A 346 -24.97 -15.81 -7.63
CA ASN A 346 -24.24 -17.02 -7.24
C ASN A 346 -22.72 -16.86 -7.43
N ALA A 347 -22.27 -16.19 -8.50
CA ALA A 347 -20.85 -15.86 -8.69
C ALA A 347 -20.33 -14.95 -7.57
N VAL A 348 -21.10 -13.92 -7.19
CA VAL A 348 -20.74 -13.03 -6.08
C VAL A 348 -20.70 -13.79 -4.75
N GLN A 349 -21.66 -14.68 -4.50
CA GLN A 349 -21.64 -15.49 -3.28
C GLN A 349 -20.42 -16.43 -3.23
N LYS A 350 -20.03 -17.04 -4.36
CA LYS A 350 -18.80 -17.85 -4.45
C LYS A 350 -17.56 -17.00 -4.15
N HIS A 351 -17.50 -15.78 -4.67
CA HIS A 351 -16.42 -14.84 -4.35
C HIS A 351 -16.34 -14.52 -2.85
N ILE A 352 -17.48 -14.26 -2.20
CA ILE A 352 -17.53 -14.01 -0.75
C ILE A 352 -17.02 -15.24 0.01
N ASN A 353 -17.51 -16.44 -0.32
CA ASN A 353 -17.10 -17.68 0.35
C ASN A 353 -15.61 -17.98 0.16
N TYR A 354 -15.09 -17.76 -1.06
CA TYR A 354 -13.65 -17.87 -1.35
C TYR A 354 -12.84 -16.95 -0.44
N TYR A 355 -13.29 -15.72 -0.25
CA TYR A 355 -12.64 -14.74 0.61
C TYR A 355 -12.65 -15.15 2.10
N GLU A 356 -13.77 -15.69 2.59
CA GLU A 356 -13.90 -16.19 3.97
C GLU A 356 -12.93 -17.34 4.29
N SER A 357 -12.57 -18.16 3.29
CA SER A 357 -11.69 -19.32 3.48
C SER A 357 -10.24 -18.99 3.89
N PHE A 358 -9.80 -17.73 3.71
CA PHE A 358 -8.45 -17.28 4.07
C PHE A 358 -8.33 -16.67 5.48
N GLY A 359 -9.38 -16.72 6.30
CA GLY A 359 -9.36 -16.15 7.66
C GLY A 359 -9.29 -14.61 7.71
N ASN A 360 -9.50 -13.93 6.58
CA ASN A 360 -9.37 -12.47 6.41
C ASN A 360 -10.68 -11.69 6.69
N GLY A 361 -11.59 -12.26 7.48
CA GLY A 361 -12.91 -11.68 7.77
C GLY A 361 -13.94 -11.89 6.65
N LYS A 362 -15.23 -11.76 6.99
CA LYS A 362 -16.34 -11.81 6.02
C LYS A 362 -16.41 -10.49 5.25
N LEU A 363 -16.80 -10.49 3.98
CA LEU A 363 -17.10 -9.27 3.21
C LEU A 363 -18.53 -8.79 3.54
N PRO A 364 -18.75 -8.07 4.66
CA PRO A 364 -20.09 -7.96 5.24
C PRO A 364 -20.97 -7.00 4.43
N GLY A 365 -20.38 -5.94 3.85
CA GLY A 365 -21.07 -5.02 2.96
C GLY A 365 -21.54 -5.68 1.67
N LEU A 366 -20.68 -6.49 1.03
CA LEU A 366 -21.05 -7.21 -0.19
C LEU A 366 -22.07 -8.33 0.10
N GLN A 367 -21.92 -9.04 1.21
CA GLN A 367 -22.93 -10.01 1.67
C GLN A 367 -24.28 -9.33 1.91
N LYS A 368 -24.31 -8.16 2.56
CA LYS A 368 -25.54 -7.39 2.77
C LYS A 368 -26.20 -6.99 1.45
N ILE A 369 -25.43 -6.60 0.43
CA ILE A 369 -25.95 -6.28 -0.90
C ILE A 369 -26.58 -7.53 -1.53
N VAL A 370 -25.88 -8.66 -1.52
CA VAL A 370 -26.41 -9.94 -2.05
C VAL A 370 -27.67 -10.36 -1.31
N ASP A 371 -27.69 -10.27 0.02
CA ASP A 371 -28.85 -10.61 0.84
C ASP A 371 -30.05 -9.71 0.55
N GLN A 372 -29.84 -8.41 0.43
CA GLN A 372 -30.88 -7.44 0.06
C GLN A 372 -31.43 -7.74 -1.34
N MET A 373 -30.52 -7.95 -2.29
CA MET A 373 -30.84 -8.23 -3.69
C MET A 373 -31.57 -9.56 -3.92
N ARG A 374 -31.31 -10.56 -3.07
CA ARG A 374 -32.07 -11.83 -3.04
C ARG A 374 -33.43 -11.67 -2.36
N LYS A 375 -33.51 -10.88 -1.28
CA LYS A 375 -34.75 -10.67 -0.48
C LYS A 375 -35.77 -9.77 -1.15
N GLU A 376 -35.33 -8.66 -1.77
CA GLU A 376 -36.24 -7.69 -2.42
C GLU A 376 -37.08 -8.30 -3.55
N TYR A 377 -36.72 -9.49 -4.04
CA TYR A 377 -37.32 -10.07 -5.24
C TYR A 377 -37.67 -11.56 -5.15
N SER A 378 -37.64 -12.13 -3.92
CA SER A 378 -38.23 -13.44 -3.63
C SER A 378 -39.75 -13.29 -3.37
N VAL A 379 -40.52 -12.92 -4.41
CA VAL A 379 -42.00 -12.92 -4.39
C VAL A 379 -42.51 -13.71 -5.58
#